data_AF-A0A920FI76-F1
#
_entry.id   AF-A0A920FI76-F1
#
_cell.length_a   1.000
_cell.length_b   1.000
_cell.length_c   1.000
_cell.angle_alpha   90.00
_cell.angle_beta   90.00
_cell.angle_gamma   90.00
#
_symmetry.space_group_name_H-M   'P 1'
#
loop_
_entity.id
_entity.type
_entity.pdbx_description
1 polymer ?
#
loop_
_entity_poly.entity_id
_entity_poly.type
_entity_poly.pdbx_seq_one_letter_code
_entity_poly.pdbx_strand_id
1 'polypeptide(L)'
;MNSHIDRMGYQPCIVYLNGDYWGLYGIREKIDEHYVESNHGIDSKKVDLLNRDSALSGSSAHFAETYYLIQNTNVSDTNFINVLESRFDLSNYMDYFIFQTYIQNMDWLGIAWGLNNVKLWRPDTTGGKWRYVLYDTDAAFGYFGQNIYENYLNYARYPSVPNEHATIFHRSLLNDEFKCQFTNRYDDLINTTFQSSNFNAVTTNLKNQIQSAIPDHIARWGNQVGPGSYSQWSNSINNIMQYNNARISTARQHLNQTLSLQGEKQVNLDTYPVNTGLVKVNSITPDLPWNGIYHGGCPINVKAIANSGYRFSHWYSNSQDYNNLMQDSIEVDLSSNVFLVANFTTCENSIDIEILAENSAVSSLISEEITHLSYEWFLNENPISTDSIIYNPVNGVYQLTIRFDSCEVKSNLLLVDNDSYSIDLFPNPASSELNVQFLIDKQQDISINIYNTIGQVVKQLNYKDFSGQYNETLDVSTLSKEVYFIQLITQNGIYTEKFVLTN
;
A
#
# COMPACT_ATOMS: atom_id res chain seq x y z
N MET A 1 2.07 4.64 14.71
CA MET A 1 3.30 5.24 14.13
C MET A 1 3.51 4.53 12.81
N ASN A 2 3.48 5.25 11.69
CA ASN A 2 3.67 4.68 10.36
C ASN A 2 5.17 4.59 10.06
N SER A 3 5.89 3.68 10.75
CA SER A 3 7.33 3.46 10.59
C SER A 3 7.67 1.98 10.49
N HIS A 4 8.81 1.68 9.88
CA HIS A 4 9.34 0.33 9.64
C HIS A 4 10.44 -0.06 10.63
N ILE A 5 10.53 0.67 11.75
CA ILE A 5 11.56 0.51 12.77
C ILE A 5 11.25 -0.70 13.64
N ASP A 6 12.26 -1.58 13.78
CA ASP A 6 12.25 -2.61 14.82
C ASP A 6 12.58 -1.97 16.16
N ARG A 7 11.81 -2.28 17.20
CA ARG A 7 11.93 -1.66 18.53
C ARG A 7 11.46 -2.61 19.61
N MET A 8 11.92 -2.38 20.83
CA MET A 8 11.51 -3.15 21.99
C MET A 8 10.03 -2.90 22.33
N GLY A 9 9.30 -3.96 22.68
CA GLY A 9 8.10 -3.82 23.50
C GLY A 9 8.40 -3.10 24.81
N TYR A 10 7.47 -2.26 25.28
CA TYR A 10 7.59 -1.49 26.52
C TYR A 10 6.27 -1.46 27.27
N GLN A 11 6.32 -1.69 28.59
CA GLN A 11 5.20 -1.49 29.49
C GLN A 11 5.67 -0.90 30.83
N PRO A 12 5.08 0.20 31.32
CA PRO A 12 5.39 0.71 32.65
C PRO A 12 4.92 -0.28 33.73
N CYS A 13 5.68 -0.44 34.80
CA CYS A 13 5.35 -1.30 35.93
C CYS A 13 5.77 -0.71 37.26
N ILE A 14 5.13 -1.16 38.34
CA ILE A 14 5.56 -0.88 39.71
C ILE A 14 6.26 -2.12 40.25
N VAL A 15 7.48 -1.94 40.72
CA VAL A 15 8.28 -3.04 41.27
C VAL A 15 8.20 -3.02 42.79
N TYR A 16 8.03 -4.21 43.36
CA TYR A 16 8.19 -4.47 44.79
C TYR A 16 9.29 -5.52 44.97
N LEU A 17 10.22 -5.29 45.89
CA LEU A 17 11.24 -6.26 46.28
C LEU A 17 11.00 -6.65 47.73
N ASN A 18 10.73 -7.94 47.98
CA ASN A 18 10.41 -8.49 49.30
C ASN A 18 9.26 -7.76 50.03
N GLY A 19 8.30 -7.20 49.28
CA GLY A 19 7.17 -6.45 49.82
C GLY A 19 7.39 -4.93 49.90
N ASP A 20 8.62 -4.45 49.72
CA ASP A 20 8.93 -3.02 49.75
C ASP A 20 8.77 -2.38 48.36
N TYR A 21 8.13 -1.22 48.30
CA TYR A 21 8.02 -0.44 47.06
C TYR A 21 9.42 -0.08 46.55
N TRP A 22 9.69 -0.48 45.31
CA TRP A 22 10.99 -0.31 44.67
C TRP A 22 10.97 0.71 43.54
N GLY A 23 9.81 1.26 43.15
CA GLY A 23 9.73 2.32 42.14
C GLY A 23 8.92 1.95 40.90
N LEU A 24 8.62 2.98 40.11
CA LEU A 24 8.23 2.87 38.71
C LEU A 24 9.42 2.43 37.83
N TYR A 25 9.22 1.40 37.01
CA TYR A 25 10.15 0.89 36.00
C TYR A 25 9.46 0.68 34.66
N GLY A 26 10.23 0.34 33.63
CA GLY A 26 9.73 -0.16 32.35
C GLY A 26 10.13 -1.61 32.14
N ILE A 27 9.15 -2.50 31.97
CA ILE A 27 9.37 -3.83 31.41
C ILE A 27 9.69 -3.62 29.94
N ARG A 28 10.83 -4.13 29.50
CA ARG A 28 11.26 -4.03 28.10
C ARG A 28 11.53 -5.41 27.54
N GLU A 29 11.11 -5.60 26.30
CA GLU A 29 11.41 -6.81 25.54
C GLU A 29 12.92 -6.90 25.26
N LYS A 30 13.52 -8.06 25.53
CA LYS A 30 14.94 -8.26 25.29
C LYS A 30 15.18 -8.48 23.80
N ILE A 31 16.00 -7.63 23.18
CA ILE A 31 16.41 -7.82 21.78
C ILE A 31 17.54 -8.85 21.71
N ASP A 32 17.15 -10.12 21.65
CA ASP A 32 17.96 -11.29 21.31
C ASP A 32 17.34 -12.05 20.12
N GLU A 33 17.85 -13.23 19.78
CA GLU A 33 17.33 -14.06 18.69
C GLU A 33 15.85 -14.45 18.85
N HIS A 34 15.33 -14.50 20.08
CA HIS A 34 13.93 -14.80 20.36
C HIS A 34 13.01 -13.61 20.12
N TYR A 35 13.52 -12.38 20.17
CA TYR A 35 12.80 -11.20 19.67
C TYR A 35 12.47 -11.38 18.19
N VAL A 36 13.45 -11.82 17.40
CA VAL A 36 13.29 -11.99 15.95
C VAL A 36 12.26 -13.09 15.65
N GLU A 37 12.32 -14.20 16.38
CA GLU A 37 11.33 -15.29 16.28
C GLU A 37 9.92 -14.80 16.63
N SER A 38 9.76 -14.10 17.74
CA SER A 38 8.45 -13.68 18.24
C SER A 38 7.80 -12.58 17.40
N ASN A 39 8.59 -11.68 16.80
CA ASN A 39 8.08 -10.50 16.09
C ASN A 39 8.11 -10.66 14.56
N HIS A 40 8.97 -11.52 14.02
CA HIS A 40 9.15 -11.69 12.57
C HIS A 40 8.98 -13.14 12.10
N GLY A 41 8.76 -14.10 13.00
CA GLY A 41 8.52 -15.51 12.64
C GLY A 41 9.74 -16.25 12.10
N ILE A 42 10.96 -15.72 12.32
CA ILE A 42 12.21 -16.36 11.90
C ILE A 42 12.75 -17.21 13.05
N ASP A 43 12.96 -18.50 12.78
CA ASP A 43 13.57 -19.44 13.75
C ASP A 43 14.83 -18.83 14.38
N SER A 44 14.86 -18.79 15.71
CA SER A 44 15.95 -18.13 16.47
C SER A 44 17.33 -18.74 16.19
N LYS A 45 17.40 -19.96 15.66
CA LYS A 45 18.64 -20.62 15.24
C LYS A 45 19.11 -20.22 13.84
N LYS A 46 18.32 -19.44 13.10
CA LYS A 46 18.58 -18.98 11.73
C LYS A 46 18.61 -17.45 11.67
N VAL A 47 19.30 -16.84 12.63
CA VAL A 47 19.41 -15.39 12.76
C VAL A 47 20.87 -15.03 13.04
N ASP A 48 21.39 -14.10 12.23
CA ASP A 48 22.56 -13.32 12.64
C ASP A 48 22.05 -12.08 13.37
N LEU A 49 22.50 -11.88 14.61
CA LEU A 49 22.19 -10.72 15.43
C LEU A 49 23.48 -10.11 15.93
N LEU A 50 23.72 -8.84 15.61
CA LEU A 50 24.93 -8.12 15.98
C LEU A 50 24.62 -6.98 16.95
N ASN A 51 25.53 -6.74 17.89
CA ASN A 51 25.60 -5.49 18.64
C ASN A 51 26.82 -4.66 18.18
N ARG A 52 27.11 -3.57 18.89
CA ARG A 52 28.28 -2.72 18.64
C ARG A 52 29.64 -3.44 18.70
N ASP A 53 29.75 -4.56 19.42
CA ASP A 53 31.02 -5.21 19.74
C ASP A 53 31.24 -6.48 18.90
N SER A 54 30.20 -7.29 18.68
CA SER A 54 30.29 -8.60 18.03
C SER A 54 28.91 -9.19 17.68
N ALA A 55 28.91 -10.42 17.16
CA ALA A 55 27.69 -11.22 17.01
C ALA A 55 27.21 -11.72 18.38
N LEU A 56 25.94 -11.44 18.69
CA LEU A 56 25.21 -12.01 19.82
C LEU A 56 24.64 -13.40 19.48
N SER A 57 24.24 -13.58 18.22
CA SER A 57 23.84 -14.86 17.63
C SER A 57 24.31 -14.90 16.18
N GLY A 58 24.59 -16.08 15.66
CA GLY A 58 25.05 -16.27 14.28
C GLY A 58 26.45 -15.69 14.03
N SER A 59 26.62 -14.99 12.91
CA SER A 59 27.90 -14.53 12.38
C SER A 59 27.88 -13.06 11.95
N SER A 60 29.01 -12.37 12.14
CA SER A 60 29.23 -11.01 11.59
C SER A 60 29.80 -11.01 10.17
N ALA A 61 30.13 -12.17 9.60
CA ALA A 61 30.80 -12.27 8.30
C ALA A 61 29.99 -11.64 7.17
N HIS A 62 28.66 -11.86 7.15
CA HIS A 62 27.79 -11.26 6.14
C HIS A 62 27.74 -9.73 6.24
N PHE A 63 27.86 -9.15 7.45
CA PHE A 63 27.92 -7.69 7.60
C PHE A 63 29.26 -7.12 7.10
N ALA A 64 30.37 -7.81 7.40
CA ALA A 64 31.68 -7.43 6.85
C ALA A 64 31.68 -7.50 5.31
N GLU A 65 31.11 -8.55 4.72
CA GLU A 65 30.91 -8.64 3.27
C GLU A 65 30.05 -7.49 2.74
N THR A 66 28.92 -7.18 3.37
CA THR A 66 28.06 -6.04 3.03
C THR A 66 28.85 -4.72 3.03
N TYR A 67 29.66 -4.48 4.06
CA TYR A 67 30.51 -3.28 4.14
C TYR A 67 31.45 -3.20 2.95
N TYR A 68 32.22 -4.25 2.66
CA TYR A 68 33.15 -4.25 1.53
C TYR A 68 32.43 -4.15 0.18
N LEU A 69 31.28 -4.79 0.02
CA LEU A 69 30.48 -4.70 -1.21
C LEU A 69 30.06 -3.25 -1.48
N ILE A 70 29.46 -2.58 -0.50
CA ILE A 70 28.99 -1.19 -0.65
C ILE A 70 30.17 -0.23 -0.79
N GLN A 71 31.26 -0.44 -0.05
CA GLN A 71 32.48 0.35 -0.14
C GLN A 71 33.08 0.31 -1.55
N ASN A 72 33.03 -0.83 -2.22
CA ASN A 72 33.61 -1.03 -3.55
C ASN A 72 32.62 -0.80 -4.70
N THR A 73 31.31 -0.69 -4.44
CA THR A 73 30.31 -0.36 -5.47
C THR A 73 30.32 1.14 -5.73
N ASN A 74 30.42 1.55 -7.00
CA ASN A 74 30.38 2.96 -7.37
C ASN A 74 29.01 3.57 -7.02
N VAL A 75 28.99 4.68 -6.29
CA VAL A 75 27.76 5.34 -5.82
C VAL A 75 26.94 5.96 -6.96
N SER A 76 27.56 6.23 -8.10
CA SER A 76 26.89 6.75 -9.30
C SER A 76 26.38 5.63 -10.22
N ASP A 77 26.57 4.36 -9.86
CA ASP A 77 26.04 3.24 -10.65
C ASP A 77 24.52 3.14 -10.48
N THR A 78 23.79 2.92 -11.57
CA THR A 78 22.33 2.73 -11.54
C THR A 78 21.94 1.47 -10.75
N ASN A 79 22.86 0.51 -10.61
CA ASN A 79 22.63 -0.68 -9.81
C ASN A 79 22.92 -0.50 -8.31
N PHE A 80 23.44 0.65 -7.86
CA PHE A 80 23.84 0.84 -6.46
C PHE A 80 22.68 0.64 -5.49
N ILE A 81 21.47 1.11 -5.82
CA ILE A 81 20.26 0.89 -5.00
C ILE A 81 19.93 -0.58 -4.87
N ASN A 82 19.94 -1.34 -5.97
CA ASN A 82 19.69 -2.79 -5.93
C ASN A 82 20.73 -3.51 -5.06
N VAL A 83 22.01 -3.08 -5.10
CA VAL A 83 23.05 -3.61 -4.23
C VAL A 83 22.74 -3.32 -2.77
N LEU A 84 22.37 -2.08 -2.44
CA LEU A 84 22.01 -1.70 -1.07
C LEU A 84 20.78 -2.50 -0.59
N GLU A 85 19.75 -2.60 -1.42
CA GLU A 85 18.51 -3.33 -1.14
C GLU A 85 18.74 -4.84 -1.00
N SER A 86 19.73 -5.41 -1.71
CA SER A 86 20.10 -6.82 -1.54
C SER A 86 20.65 -7.12 -0.15
N ARG A 87 21.13 -6.11 0.58
CA ARG A 87 21.77 -6.25 1.89
C ARG A 87 20.97 -5.65 3.03
N PHE A 88 20.16 -4.62 2.80
CA PHE A 88 19.34 -3.96 3.82
C PHE A 88 17.88 -3.88 3.40
N ASP A 89 16.98 -4.00 4.37
CA ASP A 89 15.61 -3.53 4.20
C ASP A 89 15.64 -2.00 4.17
N LEU A 90 15.46 -1.40 2.99
CA LEU A 90 15.65 0.04 2.82
C LEU A 90 14.64 0.88 3.61
N SER A 91 13.40 0.40 3.77
CA SER A 91 12.38 1.12 4.53
C SER A 91 12.74 1.17 6.02
N ASN A 92 13.19 0.04 6.60
CA ASN A 92 13.71 0.02 7.97
C ASN A 92 14.99 0.85 8.12
N TYR A 93 15.92 0.71 7.16
CA TYR A 93 17.20 1.41 7.18
C TYR A 93 17.02 2.93 7.17
N MET A 94 16.20 3.46 6.26
CA MET A 94 15.89 4.89 6.21
C MET A 94 15.23 5.35 7.51
N ASP A 95 14.17 4.67 7.97
CA ASP A 95 13.46 5.10 9.18
C ASP A 95 14.38 5.09 10.42
N TYR A 96 15.23 4.08 10.57
CA TYR A 96 16.19 4.01 11.69
C TYR A 96 17.14 5.22 11.71
N PHE A 97 17.78 5.53 10.58
CA PHE A 97 18.71 6.68 10.49
C PHE A 97 17.97 8.02 10.61
N ILE A 98 16.76 8.14 10.05
CA ILE A 98 15.92 9.34 10.21
C ILE A 98 15.60 9.56 11.68
N PHE A 99 15.11 8.55 12.40
CA PHE A 99 14.78 8.70 13.81
C PHE A 99 16.01 9.04 14.66
N GLN A 100 17.11 8.31 14.52
CA GLN A 100 18.33 8.57 15.31
C GLN A 100 18.87 9.99 15.10
N THR A 101 18.88 10.47 13.85
CA THR A 101 19.35 11.83 13.52
C THR A 101 18.33 12.92 13.87
N TYR A 102 17.02 12.64 13.76
CA TYR A 102 15.97 13.59 14.12
C TYR A 102 15.97 13.88 15.62
N ILE A 103 15.93 12.82 16.44
CA ILE A 103 15.90 12.93 17.90
C ILE A 103 17.24 13.41 18.49
N GLN A 104 18.31 13.41 17.68
CA GLN A 104 19.67 13.75 18.06
C GLN A 104 20.23 12.84 19.17
N ASN A 105 20.21 11.53 18.94
CA ASN A 105 20.78 10.58 19.90
C ASN A 105 22.31 10.68 19.94
N MET A 106 22.88 11.26 21.01
CA MET A 106 24.32 11.50 21.11
C MET A 106 25.14 10.24 21.41
N ASP A 107 24.52 9.24 22.05
CA ASP A 107 25.18 7.99 22.44
C ASP A 107 25.09 6.94 21.34
N TRP A 108 24.94 7.36 20.08
CA TRP A 108 24.74 6.48 18.94
C TRP A 108 25.85 6.64 17.90
N LEU A 109 26.22 5.54 17.24
CA LEU A 109 27.06 5.50 16.03
C LEU A 109 28.47 6.09 16.17
N GLY A 110 29.00 6.25 17.38
CA GLY A 110 30.30 6.89 17.59
C GLY A 110 30.28 8.42 17.54
N ILE A 111 29.11 9.05 17.75
CA ILE A 111 28.97 10.52 17.69
C ILE A 111 29.67 11.18 18.88
N ALA A 112 29.14 11.03 20.11
CA ALA A 112 29.76 11.63 21.29
C ALA A 112 30.80 10.72 21.96
N TRP A 113 30.60 9.40 21.85
CA TRP A 113 31.41 8.38 22.52
C TRP A 113 31.87 7.33 21.50
N GLY A 114 32.25 6.14 21.97
CA GLY A 114 32.51 4.99 21.09
C GLY A 114 31.26 4.54 20.30
N LEU A 115 31.42 3.52 19.46
CA LEU A 115 30.30 2.90 18.76
C LEU A 115 29.30 2.35 19.78
N ASN A 116 28.16 3.01 19.96
CA ASN A 116 27.15 2.69 20.95
C ASN A 116 25.76 2.65 20.30
N ASN A 117 24.82 1.98 20.97
CA ASN A 117 23.40 1.93 20.61
C ASN A 117 23.13 1.48 19.16
N VAL A 118 24.01 0.62 18.64
CA VAL A 118 23.84 -0.07 17.35
C VAL A 118 23.51 -1.54 17.59
N LYS A 119 22.44 -2.00 16.96
CA LYS A 119 22.00 -3.39 16.94
C LYS A 119 21.24 -3.64 15.65
N LEU A 120 21.51 -4.78 15.03
CA LEU A 120 20.91 -5.16 13.76
C LEU A 120 20.86 -6.67 13.64
N TRP A 121 19.89 -7.16 12.88
CA TRP A 121 19.69 -8.58 12.64
C TRP A 121 19.38 -8.86 11.17
N ARG A 122 19.60 -10.09 10.73
CA ARG A 122 19.10 -10.62 9.46
C ARG A 122 18.67 -12.07 9.63
N PRO A 123 17.70 -12.57 8.84
CA PRO A 123 17.55 -14.00 8.64
C PRO A 123 18.83 -14.58 8.04
N ASP A 124 19.35 -15.67 8.61
CA ASP A 124 20.47 -16.41 8.05
C ASP A 124 20.00 -17.33 6.92
N THR A 125 19.57 -16.70 5.84
CA THR A 125 19.11 -17.36 4.60
C THR A 125 19.64 -16.61 3.39
N THR A 126 19.66 -17.28 2.23
CA THR A 126 19.96 -16.63 0.96
C THR A 126 18.99 -15.47 0.71
N GLY A 127 19.51 -14.27 0.50
CA GLY A 127 18.71 -13.05 0.32
C GLY A 127 18.21 -12.41 1.63
N GLY A 128 18.60 -12.93 2.79
CA GLY A 128 18.27 -12.32 4.09
C GLY A 128 18.90 -10.93 4.25
N LYS A 129 18.04 -9.92 4.41
CA LYS A 129 18.42 -8.50 4.53
C LYS A 129 18.61 -8.07 5.98
N TRP A 130 19.57 -7.20 6.23
CA TRP A 130 19.81 -6.57 7.53
C TRP A 130 18.71 -5.55 7.86
N ARG A 131 18.29 -5.57 9.13
CA ARG A 131 17.36 -4.63 9.75
C ARG A 131 17.96 -4.09 11.04
N TYR A 132 17.95 -2.77 11.21
CA TYR A 132 18.37 -2.11 12.44
C TYR A 132 17.24 -2.08 13.46
N VAL A 133 17.63 -2.19 14.73
CA VAL A 133 16.74 -2.09 15.89
C VAL A 133 17.03 -0.79 16.63
N LEU A 134 16.00 0.03 16.84
CA LEU A 134 16.09 1.24 17.64
C LEU A 134 15.99 0.88 19.13
N TYR A 135 17.02 1.23 19.89
CA TYR A 135 17.05 1.09 21.34
C TYR A 135 17.93 2.19 21.95
N ASP A 136 17.76 2.39 23.26
CA ASP A 136 18.54 3.31 24.09
C ASP A 136 18.64 4.73 23.53
N THR A 137 17.52 5.45 23.65
CA THR A 137 17.31 6.80 23.10
C THR A 137 17.04 7.83 24.19
N ASP A 138 17.50 7.58 25.41
CA ASP A 138 17.36 8.49 26.56
C ASP A 138 18.28 9.71 26.44
N ALA A 139 19.43 9.55 25.79
CA ALA A 139 20.37 10.62 25.44
C ALA A 139 19.97 11.40 24.17
N ALA A 140 18.69 11.78 24.08
CA ALA A 140 18.09 12.48 22.94
C ALA A 140 17.26 13.70 23.38
N PHE A 141 16.70 14.44 22.42
CA PHE A 141 15.78 15.57 22.65
C PHE A 141 16.32 16.63 23.64
N GLY A 142 17.61 16.97 23.54
CA GLY A 142 18.21 18.02 24.36
C GLY A 142 18.83 17.52 25.67
N TYR A 143 18.78 16.22 25.94
CA TYR A 143 19.48 15.65 27.09
C TYR A 143 21.00 15.87 26.99
N PHE A 144 21.69 15.93 28.13
CA PHE A 144 23.11 16.35 28.22
C PHE A 144 23.47 17.72 27.59
N GLY A 145 22.48 18.59 27.37
CA GLY A 145 22.72 19.95 26.86
C GLY A 145 22.86 20.05 25.34
N GLN A 146 22.43 19.02 24.60
CA GLN A 146 22.39 19.04 23.13
C GLN A 146 21.58 20.23 22.61
N ASN A 147 22.00 20.74 21.46
CA ASN A 147 21.37 21.89 20.82
C ASN A 147 20.67 21.46 19.52
N ILE A 148 19.47 21.99 19.28
CA ILE A 148 18.68 21.76 18.06
C ILE A 148 19.44 22.10 16.75
N TYR A 149 20.47 22.95 16.82
CA TYR A 149 21.33 23.34 15.69
C TYR A 149 22.53 22.41 15.47
N GLU A 150 22.69 21.36 16.27
CA GLU A 150 23.70 20.33 16.04
C GLU A 150 23.25 19.41 14.91
N ASN A 151 24.05 19.34 13.84
CA ASN A 151 23.67 18.60 12.65
C ASN A 151 24.02 17.11 12.76
N TYR A 152 23.12 16.35 13.38
CA TYR A 152 23.29 14.90 13.58
C TYR A 152 23.25 14.10 12.28
N LEU A 153 22.65 14.62 11.21
CA LEU A 153 22.72 13.98 9.90
C LEU A 153 24.17 14.02 9.36
N ASN A 154 24.86 15.13 9.56
CA ASN A 154 26.27 15.24 9.24
C ASN A 154 27.16 14.41 10.20
N TYR A 155 26.86 14.41 11.51
CA TYR A 155 27.60 13.57 12.47
C TYR A 155 27.42 12.08 12.23
N ALA A 156 26.26 11.64 11.70
CA ALA A 156 26.06 10.25 11.34
C ALA A 156 26.91 9.81 10.13
N ARG A 157 27.27 10.75 9.24
CA ARG A 157 28.17 10.51 8.11
C ARG A 157 29.64 10.55 8.52
N TYR A 158 29.95 11.40 9.50
CA TYR A 158 31.30 11.67 9.98
C TYR A 158 31.34 11.68 11.52
N PRO A 159 31.11 10.52 12.17
CA PRO A 159 31.15 10.43 13.61
C PRO A 159 32.58 10.67 14.14
N SER A 160 32.69 11.07 15.41
CA SER A 160 34.00 11.27 16.03
C SER A 160 34.81 9.98 16.12
N VAL A 161 34.12 8.84 16.22
CA VAL A 161 34.68 7.48 16.11
C VAL A 161 34.18 6.84 14.81
N PRO A 162 34.98 6.87 13.72
CA PRO A 162 34.64 6.26 12.44
C PRO A 162 34.32 4.76 12.57
N ASN A 163 33.34 4.29 11.79
CA ASN A 163 32.90 2.90 11.77
C ASN A 163 32.24 2.53 10.43
N GLU A 164 32.00 1.23 10.23
CA GLU A 164 31.44 0.67 9.00
C GLU A 164 30.00 1.16 8.76
N HIS A 165 29.19 1.27 9.80
CA HIS A 165 27.78 1.72 9.70
C HIS A 165 27.68 3.15 9.16
N ALA A 166 28.46 4.07 9.74
CA ALA A 166 28.54 5.46 9.28
C ALA A 166 29.09 5.56 7.85
N THR A 167 30.06 4.70 7.50
CA THR A 167 30.62 4.65 6.15
C THR A 167 29.58 4.21 5.12
N ILE A 168 28.83 3.15 5.40
CA ILE A 168 27.72 2.69 4.54
C ILE A 168 26.70 3.80 4.39
N PHE A 169 26.27 4.42 5.50
CA PHE A 169 25.29 5.52 5.47
C PHE A 169 25.76 6.72 4.65
N HIS A 170 27.02 7.14 4.83
CA HIS A 170 27.61 8.20 4.04
C HIS A 170 27.58 7.87 2.54
N ARG A 171 28.01 6.66 2.17
CA ARG A 171 28.02 6.22 0.76
C ARG A 171 26.63 6.13 0.17
N SER A 172 25.65 5.61 0.91
CA SER A 172 24.26 5.56 0.47
C SER A 172 23.73 6.95 0.11
N LEU A 173 24.00 7.96 0.94
CA LEU A 173 23.56 9.35 0.68
C LEU A 173 24.26 10.05 -0.50
N LEU A 174 25.33 9.48 -1.06
CA LEU A 174 25.98 9.98 -2.27
C LEU A 174 25.31 9.50 -3.56
N ASN A 175 24.48 8.44 -3.49
CA ASN A 175 23.67 8.00 -4.62
C ASN A 175 22.40 8.84 -4.71
N ASP A 176 22.10 9.39 -5.89
CA ASP A 176 21.00 10.36 -6.07
C ASP A 176 19.62 9.76 -5.79
N GLU A 177 19.39 8.50 -6.19
CA GLU A 177 18.13 7.81 -5.94
C GLU A 177 17.93 7.58 -4.44
N PHE A 178 18.93 7.03 -3.72
CA PHE A 178 18.84 6.83 -2.28
C PHE A 178 18.67 8.16 -1.53
N LYS A 179 19.44 9.18 -1.93
CA LYS A 179 19.38 10.52 -1.36
C LYS A 179 17.95 11.07 -1.44
N CYS A 180 17.25 10.87 -2.56
CA CYS A 180 15.88 11.33 -2.71
C CYS A 180 14.85 10.47 -1.98
N GLN A 181 15.00 9.14 -1.97
CA GLN A 181 14.16 8.28 -1.13
C GLN A 181 14.30 8.64 0.36
N PHE A 182 15.52 8.84 0.85
CA PHE A 182 15.80 9.23 2.24
C PHE A 182 15.24 10.61 2.56
N THR A 183 15.44 11.60 1.67
CA THR A 183 14.94 12.98 1.84
C THR A 183 13.42 13.00 1.94
N ASN A 184 12.74 12.40 0.96
CA ASN A 184 11.27 12.35 0.92
C ASN A 184 10.70 11.62 2.13
N ARG A 185 11.33 10.52 2.56
CA ARG A 185 10.90 9.81 3.77
C ARG A 185 11.13 10.60 5.05
N TYR A 186 12.22 11.36 5.12
CA TYR A 186 12.49 12.26 6.25
C TYR A 186 11.40 13.35 6.32
N ASP A 187 11.09 14.00 5.19
CA ASP A 187 10.04 15.01 5.11
C ASP A 187 8.65 14.43 5.41
N ASP A 188 8.33 13.23 4.94
CA ASP A 188 7.09 12.52 5.26
C ASP A 188 6.92 12.32 6.77
N LEU A 189 7.98 11.91 7.48
CA LEU A 189 7.96 11.73 8.92
C LEU A 189 7.88 13.06 9.68
N ILE A 190 8.53 14.12 9.19
CA ILE A 190 8.37 15.47 9.74
C ILE A 190 6.93 15.96 9.55
N ASN A 191 6.36 15.81 8.36
CA ASN A 191 5.00 16.25 8.03
C ASN A 191 3.90 15.44 8.73
N THR A 192 4.24 14.29 9.33
CA THR A 192 3.29 13.41 10.03
C THR A 192 3.69 13.17 11.48
N THR A 193 4.54 12.18 11.73
CA THR A 193 4.87 11.64 13.05
C THR A 193 5.45 12.70 13.99
N PHE A 194 6.33 13.57 13.49
CA PHE A 194 7.00 14.57 14.32
C PHE A 194 6.27 15.90 14.42
N GLN A 195 5.15 16.10 13.72
CA GLN A 195 4.33 17.29 13.91
C GLN A 195 3.95 17.45 15.39
N SER A 196 4.05 18.68 15.89
CA SER A 196 3.90 18.96 17.32
C SER A 196 2.56 18.46 17.89
N SER A 197 1.48 18.52 17.12
CA SER A 197 0.17 17.96 17.53
C SER A 197 0.25 16.46 17.80
N ASN A 198 0.79 15.69 16.85
CA ASN A 198 0.92 14.23 16.94
C ASN A 198 1.90 13.83 18.04
N PHE A 199 3.08 14.47 18.08
CA PHE A 199 4.10 14.19 19.08
C PHE A 199 3.61 14.50 20.51
N ASN A 200 2.95 15.65 20.72
CA ASN A 200 2.46 16.05 22.03
C ASN A 200 1.28 15.18 22.49
N ALA A 201 0.42 14.74 21.57
CA ALA A 201 -0.67 13.81 21.88
C ALA A 201 -0.13 12.47 22.42
N VAL A 202 0.87 11.89 21.74
CA VAL A 202 1.52 10.64 22.18
C VAL A 202 2.26 10.86 23.51
N THR A 203 3.03 11.94 23.63
CA THR A 203 3.77 12.28 24.85
C THR A 203 2.83 12.44 26.06
N THR A 204 1.70 13.12 25.86
CA THR A 204 0.68 13.31 26.90
C THR A 204 0.03 11.99 27.30
N ASN A 205 -0.27 11.12 26.34
CA ASN A 205 -0.79 9.79 26.63
C ASN A 205 0.18 8.98 27.51
N LEU A 206 1.46 8.91 27.12
CA LEU A 206 2.49 8.22 27.88
C LEU A 206 2.70 8.83 29.28
N LYS A 207 2.73 10.16 29.38
CA LYS A 207 2.78 10.88 30.67
C LYS A 207 1.63 10.43 31.58
N ASN A 208 0.40 10.41 31.07
CA ASN A 208 -0.79 10.09 31.85
C ASN A 208 -0.78 8.64 32.38
N GLN A 209 -0.14 7.71 31.67
CA GLN A 209 -0.01 6.31 32.12
C GLN A 209 0.86 6.16 33.37
N ILE A 210 1.85 7.03 33.56
CA ILE A 210 2.81 6.91 34.67
C ILE A 210 2.66 7.96 35.76
N GLN A 211 1.93 9.06 35.50
CA GLN A 211 1.90 10.24 36.36
C GLN A 211 1.54 9.95 37.83
N SER A 212 0.63 9.01 38.08
CA SER A 212 0.16 8.69 39.43
C SER A 212 1.24 8.00 40.28
N ALA A 213 2.19 7.30 39.63
CA ALA A 213 3.28 6.61 40.30
C ALA A 213 4.50 7.49 40.58
N ILE A 214 4.57 8.67 39.95
CA ILE A 214 5.73 9.56 40.05
C ILE A 214 5.96 10.05 41.50
N PRO A 215 4.95 10.47 42.29
CA PRO A 215 5.18 10.87 43.68
C PRO A 215 5.87 9.80 44.53
N ASP A 216 5.46 8.53 44.42
CA ASP A 216 6.06 7.43 45.17
C ASP A 216 7.47 7.10 44.67
N HIS A 217 7.69 7.17 43.35
CA HIS A 217 9.03 7.00 42.77
C HIS A 217 9.99 8.09 43.27
N ILE A 218 9.54 9.35 43.34
CA ILE A 218 10.32 10.47 43.89
C ILE A 218 10.62 10.24 45.38
N ALA A 219 9.60 9.84 46.17
CA ALA A 219 9.80 9.59 47.59
C ALA A 219 10.86 8.51 47.84
N ARG A 220 10.93 7.49 46.97
CA ARG A 220 11.91 6.40 47.07
C ARG A 220 13.30 6.79 46.56
N TRP A 221 13.39 7.42 45.38
CA TRP A 221 14.63 7.57 44.62
C TRP A 221 15.08 9.00 44.39
N GLY A 222 14.24 10.01 44.61
CA GLY A 222 14.52 11.40 44.21
C GLY A 222 15.77 12.04 44.84
N ASN A 223 16.31 11.45 45.90
CA ASN A 223 17.59 11.85 46.51
C ASN A 223 18.82 11.14 45.93
N GLN A 224 18.63 10.13 45.08
CA GLN A 224 19.69 9.30 44.49
C GLN A 224 19.72 9.43 42.97
N VAL A 225 18.58 9.16 42.32
CA VAL A 225 18.42 9.06 40.86
C VAL A 225 17.03 9.50 40.43
N GLY A 226 16.93 10.10 39.25
CA GLY A 226 15.62 10.46 38.67
C GLY A 226 14.91 11.55 39.46
N PRO A 227 13.77 12.06 38.99
CA PRO A 227 13.36 13.43 39.28
C PRO A 227 13.31 13.70 40.78
N GLY A 228 13.95 14.78 41.24
CA GLY A 228 13.96 15.18 42.65
C GLY A 228 12.63 15.82 43.09
N SER A 229 11.74 16.14 42.14
CA SER A 229 10.39 16.63 42.41
C SER A 229 9.45 16.37 41.24
N TYR A 230 8.14 16.41 41.50
CA TYR A 230 7.12 16.27 40.47
C TYR A 230 7.19 17.41 39.44
N SER A 231 7.52 18.63 39.91
CA SER A 231 7.73 19.79 39.04
C SER A 231 8.90 19.56 38.08
N GLN A 232 10.03 19.04 38.56
CA GLN A 232 11.16 18.68 37.71
C GLN A 232 10.77 17.65 36.64
N TRP A 233 10.08 16.58 37.02
CA TRP A 233 9.58 15.57 36.08
C TRP A 233 8.66 16.19 35.02
N SER A 234 7.67 16.97 35.44
CA SER A 234 6.74 17.62 34.52
C SER A 234 7.44 18.62 33.59
N ASN A 235 8.46 19.33 34.08
CA ASN A 235 9.27 20.23 33.26
C ASN A 235 10.11 19.47 32.24
N SER A 236 10.69 18.32 32.57
CA SER A 236 11.40 17.47 31.61
C SER A 236 10.49 17.03 30.45
N ILE A 237 9.23 16.68 30.73
CA ILE A 237 8.25 16.35 29.67
C ILE A 237 7.95 17.56 28.78
N ASN A 238 7.77 18.74 29.38
CA ASN A 238 7.57 19.97 28.62
C ASN A 238 8.78 20.33 27.74
N ASN A 239 9.99 20.11 28.25
CA ASN A 239 11.23 20.36 27.52
C ASN A 239 11.33 19.47 26.27
N ILE A 240 10.96 18.18 26.36
CA ILE A 240 10.96 17.27 25.20
C ILE A 240 9.96 17.75 24.13
N MET A 241 8.75 18.16 24.53
CA MET A 241 7.75 18.70 23.58
C MET A 241 8.21 20.01 22.93
N GLN A 242 8.82 20.92 23.70
CA GLN A 242 9.39 22.16 23.17
C GLN A 242 10.57 21.90 22.23
N TYR A 243 11.42 20.94 22.58
CA TYR A 243 12.55 20.53 21.74
C TYR A 243 12.05 20.00 20.41
N ASN A 244 11.11 19.05 20.40
CA ASN A 244 10.51 18.53 19.16
C ASN A 244 9.92 19.65 18.29
N ASN A 245 9.17 20.58 18.89
CA ASN A 245 8.60 21.71 18.15
C ASN A 245 9.68 22.56 17.45
N ALA A 246 10.82 22.78 18.10
CA ALA A 246 11.96 23.49 17.50
C ALA A 246 12.79 22.62 16.54
N ARG A 247 12.74 21.29 16.69
CA ARG A 247 13.41 20.32 15.81
C ARG A 247 12.79 20.23 14.43
N ILE A 248 11.48 20.45 14.29
CA ILE A 248 10.80 20.42 12.98
C ILE A 248 11.51 21.31 11.95
N SER A 249 11.76 22.58 12.26
CA SER A 249 12.41 23.52 11.32
C SER A 249 13.91 23.24 11.18
N THR A 250 14.62 23.01 12.28
CA THR A 250 16.07 22.79 12.25
C THR A 250 16.46 21.47 11.58
N ALA A 251 15.62 20.42 11.67
CA ALA A 251 15.85 19.16 10.96
C ALA A 251 15.76 19.34 9.44
N ARG A 252 14.79 20.11 8.94
CA ARG A 252 14.70 20.46 7.51
C ARG A 252 15.92 21.25 7.04
N GLN A 253 16.31 22.26 7.81
CA GLN A 253 17.53 23.02 7.53
C GLN A 253 18.76 22.11 7.43
N HIS A 254 18.95 21.18 8.39
CA HIS A 254 20.07 20.24 8.36
C HIS A 254 20.01 19.29 7.18
N LEU A 255 18.83 18.76 6.85
CA LEU A 255 18.60 17.92 5.67
C LEU A 255 18.99 18.66 4.39
N ASN A 256 18.48 19.88 4.21
CA ASN A 256 18.80 20.75 3.08
C ASN A 256 20.29 21.03 2.94
N GLN A 257 20.95 21.43 4.04
CA GLN A 257 22.37 21.78 4.04
C GLN A 257 23.27 20.57 3.78
N THR A 258 22.92 19.41 4.32
CA THR A 258 23.78 18.22 4.29
C THR A 258 23.73 17.49 2.95
N LEU A 259 22.56 17.54 2.30
CA LEU A 259 22.30 16.89 1.02
C LEU A 259 22.26 17.87 -0.16
N SER A 260 22.59 19.15 0.08
CA SER A 260 22.60 20.22 -0.93
C SER A 260 21.29 20.32 -1.69
N LEU A 261 20.17 20.31 -0.96
CA LEU A 261 18.83 20.36 -1.53
C LEU A 261 18.48 21.80 -1.91
N GLN A 262 17.56 21.98 -2.86
CA GLN A 262 17.26 23.29 -3.47
C GLN A 262 16.26 24.13 -2.65
N GLY A 263 16.38 24.06 -1.31
CA GLY A 263 15.52 24.75 -0.36
C GLY A 263 14.20 24.03 -0.11
N GLU A 264 13.53 24.43 0.97
CA GLU A 264 12.17 24.00 1.29
C GLU A 264 11.16 24.53 0.25
N LYS A 265 10.23 23.66 -0.15
CA LYS A 265 9.09 23.96 -1.02
C LYS A 265 7.80 23.57 -0.33
N GLN A 266 6.85 24.47 -0.34
CA GLN A 266 5.50 24.18 0.14
C GLN A 266 4.76 23.35 -0.90
N VAL A 267 4.12 22.27 -0.43
CA VAL A 267 3.26 21.40 -1.23
C VAL A 267 1.87 21.44 -0.62
N ASN A 268 0.91 21.86 -1.42
CA ASN A 268 -0.50 21.93 -1.06
C ASN A 268 -1.25 20.89 -1.88
N LEU A 269 -2.05 20.04 -1.22
CA LEU A 269 -2.82 18.99 -1.85
C LEU A 269 -4.31 19.18 -1.55
N ASP A 270 -5.16 18.97 -2.56
CA ASP A 270 -6.62 19.00 -2.41
C ASP A 270 -7.29 18.05 -3.42
N THR A 271 -8.60 17.88 -3.27
CA THR A 271 -9.47 17.20 -4.25
C THR A 271 -10.59 18.12 -4.71
N TYR A 272 -11.02 17.94 -5.96
CA TYR A 272 -12.22 18.58 -6.46
C TYR A 272 -13.10 17.55 -7.20
N PRO A 273 -14.41 17.48 -6.89
CA PRO A 273 -15.07 18.08 -5.73
C PRO A 273 -14.47 17.59 -4.40
N VAL A 274 -14.73 18.30 -3.30
CA VAL A 274 -14.22 17.90 -1.99
C VAL A 274 -14.71 16.50 -1.59
N ASN A 275 -13.86 15.71 -0.92
CA ASN A 275 -14.15 14.36 -0.43
C ASN A 275 -14.45 13.30 -1.52
N THR A 276 -14.03 13.52 -2.76
CA THR A 276 -14.26 12.58 -3.89
C THR A 276 -13.11 11.60 -4.11
N GLY A 277 -12.01 11.78 -3.40
CA GLY A 277 -10.88 10.86 -3.41
C GLY A 277 -9.85 11.22 -2.34
N LEU A 278 -8.72 10.55 -2.42
CA LEU A 278 -7.54 10.75 -1.59
C LEU A 278 -6.35 11.11 -2.50
N VAL A 279 -5.34 11.74 -1.91
CA VAL A 279 -4.05 11.96 -2.56
C VAL A 279 -2.96 11.34 -1.71
N LYS A 280 -2.23 10.39 -2.28
CA LYS A 280 -1.00 9.85 -1.70
C LYS A 280 0.18 10.69 -2.19
N VAL A 281 1.01 11.17 -1.28
CA VAL A 281 2.30 11.81 -1.59
C VAL A 281 3.40 10.98 -0.96
N ASN A 282 4.35 10.52 -1.77
CA ASN A 282 5.42 9.61 -1.39
C ASN A 282 4.88 8.41 -0.58
N SER A 283 5.19 8.34 0.71
CA SER A 283 4.79 7.24 1.60
C SER A 283 3.58 7.55 2.49
N ILE A 284 2.96 8.73 2.35
CA ILE A 284 1.83 9.18 3.19
C ILE A 284 0.56 9.48 2.38
N THR A 285 -0.59 9.34 3.04
CA THR A 285 -1.90 9.72 2.50
C THR A 285 -2.57 10.62 3.55
N PRO A 286 -2.33 11.94 3.50
CA PRO A 286 -2.86 12.87 4.50
C PRO A 286 -4.35 13.16 4.30
N ASP A 287 -5.00 13.66 5.35
CA ASP A 287 -6.34 14.25 5.26
C ASP A 287 -6.29 15.57 4.47
N LEU A 288 -7.24 15.76 3.54
CA LEU A 288 -7.28 16.90 2.63
C LEU A 288 -8.32 17.96 3.06
N PRO A 289 -8.09 19.25 2.78
CA PRO A 289 -6.91 19.83 2.14
C PRO A 289 -5.68 19.74 3.07
N TRP A 290 -4.52 19.51 2.46
CA TRP A 290 -3.28 19.30 3.21
C TRP A 290 -2.18 20.25 2.78
N ASN A 291 -1.34 20.63 3.74
CA ASN A 291 -0.15 21.44 3.51
C ASN A 291 1.05 20.76 4.15
N GLY A 292 2.08 20.52 3.35
CA GLY A 292 3.36 19.99 3.80
C GLY A 292 4.51 20.78 3.22
N ILE A 293 5.70 20.48 3.72
CA ILE A 293 6.95 21.01 3.17
C ILE A 293 7.83 19.82 2.82
N TYR A 294 8.38 19.90 1.61
CA TYR A 294 9.40 19.01 1.08
C TYR A 294 10.60 19.84 0.64
N HIS A 295 11.67 19.19 0.19
CA HIS A 295 12.81 19.90 -0.36
C HIS A 295 12.87 19.79 -1.88
N GLY A 296 13.31 20.87 -2.53
CA GLY A 296 13.68 20.82 -3.94
C GLY A 296 14.91 19.95 -4.19
N GLY A 297 15.20 19.65 -5.45
CA GLY A 297 16.32 18.77 -5.84
C GLY A 297 16.04 17.28 -5.65
N CYS A 298 14.89 16.92 -5.07
CA CYS A 298 14.33 15.58 -5.09
C CYS A 298 12.85 15.65 -5.47
N PRO A 299 12.42 15.01 -6.57
CA PRO A 299 11.02 15.00 -6.95
C PRO A 299 10.19 14.19 -5.94
N ILE A 300 8.90 14.51 -5.85
CA ILE A 300 7.93 13.75 -5.06
C ILE A 300 7.02 12.95 -5.97
N ASN A 301 6.59 11.78 -5.51
CA ASN A 301 5.60 10.98 -6.22
C ASN A 301 4.20 11.26 -5.65
N VAL A 302 3.24 11.62 -6.50
CA VAL A 302 1.87 11.94 -6.10
C VAL A 302 0.90 11.04 -6.84
N LYS A 303 -0.05 10.44 -6.13
CA LYS A 303 -1.09 9.58 -6.70
C LYS A 303 -2.48 9.96 -6.22
N ALA A 304 -3.40 10.18 -7.14
CA ALA A 304 -4.82 10.32 -6.89
C ALA A 304 -5.46 8.94 -6.73
N ILE A 305 -6.33 8.79 -5.73
CA ILE A 305 -7.05 7.55 -5.44
C ILE A 305 -8.53 7.91 -5.33
N ALA A 306 -9.34 7.49 -6.30
CA ALA A 306 -10.76 7.82 -6.31
C ALA A 306 -11.51 7.08 -5.19
N ASN A 307 -12.50 7.75 -4.60
CA ASN A 307 -13.48 7.08 -3.75
C ASN A 307 -14.49 6.31 -4.61
N SER A 308 -15.22 5.38 -4.00
CA SER A 308 -16.32 4.65 -4.65
C SER A 308 -17.29 5.62 -5.34
N GLY A 309 -17.65 5.34 -6.60
CA GLY A 309 -18.55 6.18 -7.39
C GLY A 309 -17.88 7.35 -8.11
N TYR A 310 -16.55 7.49 -7.98
CA TYR A 310 -15.76 8.49 -8.69
C TYR A 310 -14.65 7.85 -9.52
N ARG A 311 -14.20 8.60 -10.53
CA ARG A 311 -13.03 8.32 -11.36
C ARG A 311 -12.12 9.53 -11.39
N PHE A 312 -10.81 9.31 -11.34
CA PHE A 312 -9.84 10.39 -11.56
C PHE A 312 -10.01 10.95 -12.98
N SER A 313 -10.05 12.27 -13.09
CA SER A 313 -10.13 12.98 -14.37
C SER A 313 -8.77 13.55 -14.74
N HIS A 314 -8.26 14.50 -13.94
CA HIS A 314 -6.98 15.16 -14.20
C HIS A 314 -6.44 15.88 -12.96
N TRP A 315 -5.16 16.24 -13.00
CA TRP A 315 -4.56 17.15 -12.05
C TRP A 315 -4.79 18.61 -12.46
N TYR A 316 -5.13 19.47 -11.51
CA TYR A 316 -4.95 20.91 -11.65
C TYR A 316 -3.73 21.33 -10.83
N SER A 317 -2.89 22.21 -11.39
CA SER A 317 -1.73 22.76 -10.69
C SER A 317 -1.43 24.21 -11.04
N ASN A 318 -0.81 24.92 -10.10
CA ASN A 318 -0.17 26.21 -10.38
C ASN A 318 1.13 26.07 -11.20
N SER A 319 1.71 24.87 -11.29
CA SER A 319 2.81 24.54 -12.20
C SER A 319 2.25 24.09 -13.55
N GLN A 320 2.78 24.63 -14.65
CA GLN A 320 2.32 24.28 -16.00
C GLN A 320 2.66 22.83 -16.37
N ASP A 321 3.75 22.29 -15.83
CA ASP A 321 4.19 20.91 -16.12
C ASP A 321 3.21 19.85 -15.62
N TYR A 322 2.37 20.20 -14.63
CA TYR A 322 1.42 19.29 -13.98
C TYR A 322 -0.05 19.66 -14.19
N ASN A 323 -0.32 20.73 -14.93
CA ASN A 323 -1.68 21.22 -15.14
C ASN A 323 -2.39 20.42 -16.26
N ASN A 324 -3.56 19.88 -15.96
CA ASN A 324 -4.37 19.00 -16.82
C ASN A 324 -3.72 17.64 -17.16
N LEU A 325 -2.82 17.13 -16.31
CA LEU A 325 -2.27 15.78 -16.50
C LEU A 325 -3.34 14.72 -16.22
N MET A 326 -3.50 13.77 -17.14
CA MET A 326 -4.52 12.71 -17.11
C MET A 326 -4.07 11.43 -16.39
N GLN A 327 -2.78 11.33 -16.05
CA GLN A 327 -2.27 10.18 -15.29
C GLN A 327 -2.55 10.37 -13.80
N ASP A 328 -3.13 9.36 -13.17
CA ASP A 328 -3.47 9.40 -11.73
C ASP A 328 -2.22 9.47 -10.84
N SER A 329 -1.07 9.05 -11.37
CA SER A 329 0.22 8.96 -10.70
C SER A 329 1.22 9.82 -11.46
N ILE A 330 1.79 10.81 -10.79
CA ILE A 330 2.74 11.77 -11.36
C ILE A 330 3.96 11.93 -10.47
N GLU A 331 5.12 12.16 -11.09
CA GLU A 331 6.33 12.61 -10.41
C GLU A 331 6.44 14.13 -10.55
N VAL A 332 6.62 14.83 -9.43
CA VAL A 332 6.56 16.29 -9.33
C VAL A 332 7.91 16.84 -8.89
N ASP A 333 8.57 17.54 -9.80
CA ASP A 333 9.80 18.30 -9.57
C ASP A 333 9.51 19.57 -8.77
N LEU A 334 10.11 19.65 -7.59
CA LEU A 334 9.91 20.74 -6.65
C LEU A 334 10.86 21.92 -6.90
N SER A 335 10.71 22.60 -8.06
CA SER A 335 11.46 23.82 -8.37
C SER A 335 10.92 25.06 -7.63
N SER A 336 9.62 25.09 -7.37
CA SER A 336 8.89 26.14 -6.66
C SER A 336 7.80 25.55 -5.75
N ASN A 337 7.03 26.38 -5.03
CA ASN A 337 5.90 25.90 -4.24
C ASN A 337 4.80 25.39 -5.19
N VAL A 338 4.25 24.21 -4.90
CA VAL A 338 3.28 23.54 -5.78
C VAL A 338 1.94 23.39 -5.06
N PHE A 339 0.87 23.77 -5.76
CA PHE A 339 -0.51 23.45 -5.43
C PHE A 339 -1.00 22.38 -6.41
N LEU A 340 -1.49 21.26 -5.91
CA LEU A 340 -2.02 20.15 -6.70
C LEU A 340 -3.44 19.82 -6.24
N VAL A 341 -4.37 19.75 -7.19
CA VAL A 341 -5.74 19.31 -6.95
C VAL A 341 -6.03 18.11 -7.84
N ALA A 342 -6.35 16.98 -7.23
CA ALA A 342 -6.87 15.84 -7.97
C ALA A 342 -8.34 16.11 -8.30
N ASN A 343 -8.66 16.24 -9.59
CA ASN A 343 -10.03 16.39 -10.05
C ASN A 343 -10.62 15.02 -10.33
N PHE A 344 -11.79 14.77 -9.75
CA PHE A 344 -12.57 13.57 -9.95
C PHE A 344 -13.90 13.90 -10.59
N THR A 345 -14.39 12.99 -11.42
CA THR A 345 -15.76 13.03 -11.96
C THR A 345 -16.54 11.84 -11.43
N THR A 346 -17.87 11.93 -11.40
CA THR A 346 -18.69 10.75 -11.08
C THR A 346 -18.55 9.72 -12.18
N CYS A 347 -18.65 8.44 -11.82
CA CYS A 347 -18.54 7.35 -12.81
C CYS A 347 -19.59 7.50 -13.94
N GLU A 348 -20.81 7.89 -13.60
CA GLU A 348 -21.90 8.16 -14.56
C GLU A 348 -21.58 9.26 -15.57
N ASN A 349 -20.80 10.27 -15.18
CA ASN A 349 -20.39 11.35 -16.09
C ASN A 349 -19.04 11.05 -16.75
N SER A 350 -18.40 9.94 -16.41
CA SER A 350 -17.08 9.58 -16.92
C SER A 350 -17.17 8.77 -18.21
N ILE A 351 -18.25 8.00 -18.39
CA ILE A 351 -18.48 7.15 -19.55
C ILE A 351 -19.97 7.12 -19.89
N ASP A 352 -20.26 7.03 -21.18
CA ASP A 352 -21.61 6.74 -21.68
C ASP A 352 -21.68 5.27 -22.10
N ILE A 353 -22.76 4.59 -21.70
CA ILE A 353 -23.04 3.21 -22.09
C ILE A 353 -24.37 3.18 -22.82
N GLU A 354 -24.31 2.85 -24.11
CA GLU A 354 -25.50 2.63 -24.94
C GLU A 354 -25.65 1.15 -25.24
N ILE A 355 -26.81 0.57 -24.94
CA ILE A 355 -27.14 -0.81 -25.34
C ILE A 355 -28.04 -0.81 -26.57
N LEU A 356 -27.72 -1.68 -27.52
CA LEU A 356 -28.38 -1.79 -28.82
C LEU A 356 -28.69 -3.25 -29.13
N ALA A 357 -29.82 -3.49 -29.80
CA ALA A 357 -30.19 -4.81 -30.31
C ALA A 357 -29.93 -4.88 -31.83
N GLU A 358 -29.02 -5.74 -32.26
CA GLU A 358 -28.68 -5.97 -33.67
C GLU A 358 -28.40 -7.46 -33.91
N ASN A 359 -28.81 -7.99 -35.07
CA ASN A 359 -28.47 -9.36 -35.51
C ASN A 359 -28.74 -10.46 -34.47
N SER A 360 -29.89 -10.42 -33.79
CA SER A 360 -30.26 -11.34 -32.70
C SER A 360 -29.35 -11.29 -31.47
N ALA A 361 -28.66 -10.17 -31.23
CA ALA A 361 -27.87 -9.95 -30.03
C ALA A 361 -28.15 -8.57 -29.41
N VAL A 362 -27.96 -8.44 -28.11
CA VAL A 362 -27.86 -7.15 -27.41
C VAL A 362 -26.41 -6.95 -26.98
N SER A 363 -25.81 -5.85 -27.42
CA SER A 363 -24.43 -5.49 -27.09
C SER A 363 -24.37 -4.05 -26.58
N SER A 364 -23.27 -3.72 -25.90
CA SER A 364 -23.00 -2.36 -25.41
C SER A 364 -21.96 -1.64 -26.25
N LEU A 365 -22.20 -0.36 -26.53
CA LEU A 365 -21.21 0.62 -26.95
C LEU A 365 -20.80 1.46 -25.75
N ILE A 366 -19.50 1.52 -25.47
CA ILE A 366 -18.93 2.28 -24.35
C ILE A 366 -18.12 3.43 -24.95
N SER A 367 -18.30 4.64 -24.43
CA SER A 367 -17.68 5.86 -24.97
C SER A 367 -16.14 5.89 -24.90
N GLU A 368 -15.53 5.08 -24.04
CA GLU A 368 -14.09 4.98 -23.86
C GLU A 368 -13.64 3.50 -23.79
N GLU A 369 -12.40 3.22 -24.19
CA GLU A 369 -11.79 1.91 -23.97
C GLU A 369 -11.41 1.75 -22.50
N ILE A 370 -11.94 0.72 -21.84
CA ILE A 370 -11.68 0.41 -20.44
C ILE A 370 -11.18 -1.02 -20.33
N THR A 371 -10.12 -1.22 -19.54
CA THR A 371 -9.57 -2.55 -19.25
C THR A 371 -10.23 -3.15 -18.01
N HIS A 372 -10.32 -4.47 -17.93
CA HIS A 372 -10.86 -5.20 -16.77
C HIS A 372 -12.32 -4.87 -16.42
N LEU A 373 -13.16 -4.74 -17.44
CA LEU A 373 -14.61 -4.59 -17.28
C LEU A 373 -15.26 -5.89 -16.80
N SER A 374 -16.27 -5.73 -15.96
CA SER A 374 -17.24 -6.79 -15.67
C SER A 374 -18.64 -6.32 -16.07
N TYR A 375 -19.43 -7.25 -16.60
CA TYR A 375 -20.78 -7.03 -17.10
C TYR A 375 -21.79 -7.69 -16.17
N GLU A 376 -22.93 -7.04 -15.96
CA GLU A 376 -24.09 -7.64 -15.32
C GLU A 376 -25.35 -7.15 -16.04
N TRP A 377 -25.96 -8.04 -16.81
CA TRP A 377 -27.17 -7.77 -17.57
C TRP A 377 -28.40 -8.06 -16.73
N PHE A 378 -29.40 -7.21 -16.87
CA PHE A 378 -30.70 -7.32 -16.23
C PHE A 378 -31.80 -7.37 -17.29
N LEU A 379 -32.76 -8.27 -17.08
CA LEU A 379 -34.02 -8.33 -17.83
C LEU A 379 -35.17 -8.15 -16.85
N ASN A 380 -35.97 -7.10 -17.05
CA ASN A 380 -37.06 -6.73 -16.15
C ASN A 380 -36.60 -6.71 -14.67
N GLU A 381 -35.45 -6.07 -14.41
CA GLU A 381 -34.79 -5.94 -13.10
C GLU A 381 -34.17 -7.22 -12.51
N ASN A 382 -34.25 -8.37 -13.19
CA ASN A 382 -33.62 -9.61 -12.72
C ASN A 382 -32.27 -9.85 -13.43
N PRO A 383 -31.21 -10.24 -12.72
CA PRO A 383 -29.92 -10.53 -13.33
C PRO A 383 -30.00 -11.76 -14.24
N ILE A 384 -29.43 -11.67 -15.44
CA ILE A 384 -29.53 -12.72 -16.48
C ILE A 384 -28.19 -13.17 -17.08
N SER A 385 -27.13 -12.36 -17.04
CA SER A 385 -25.84 -12.76 -17.62
C SER A 385 -24.71 -11.88 -17.13
N THR A 386 -23.49 -12.43 -17.11
CA THR A 386 -22.24 -11.68 -16.92
C THR A 386 -21.38 -11.62 -18.18
N ASP A 387 -21.89 -12.13 -19.30
CA ASP A 387 -21.21 -12.06 -20.60
C ASP A 387 -21.21 -10.63 -21.14
N SER A 388 -20.28 -10.32 -22.05
CA SER A 388 -20.21 -9.00 -22.70
C SER A 388 -21.36 -8.75 -23.69
N ILE A 389 -22.02 -9.80 -24.16
CA ILE A 389 -23.09 -9.77 -25.16
C ILE A 389 -24.22 -10.68 -24.70
N ILE A 390 -25.46 -10.25 -24.91
CA ILE A 390 -26.63 -11.11 -24.83
C ILE A 390 -26.96 -11.68 -26.20
N TYR A 391 -27.09 -12.99 -26.30
CA TYR A 391 -27.48 -13.68 -27.52
C TYR A 391 -28.94 -14.11 -27.45
N ASN A 392 -29.62 -13.98 -28.58
CA ASN A 392 -31.03 -14.31 -28.77
C ASN A 392 -31.96 -13.73 -27.70
N PRO A 393 -32.04 -12.38 -27.60
CA PRO A 393 -32.79 -11.72 -26.55
C PRO A 393 -34.29 -12.04 -26.65
N VAL A 394 -34.92 -12.18 -25.50
CA VAL A 394 -36.38 -12.34 -25.34
C VAL A 394 -37.05 -11.01 -25.03
N ASN A 395 -38.38 -10.94 -25.14
CA ASN A 395 -39.11 -9.69 -24.99
C ASN A 395 -39.02 -9.17 -23.55
N GLY A 396 -38.76 -7.88 -23.41
CA GLY A 396 -38.66 -7.23 -22.12
C GLY A 396 -37.73 -6.04 -22.14
N VAL A 397 -37.49 -5.49 -20.94
CA VAL A 397 -36.64 -4.32 -20.75
C VAL A 397 -35.27 -4.76 -20.27
N TYR A 398 -34.24 -4.46 -21.07
CA TYR A 398 -32.84 -4.73 -20.77
C TYR A 398 -32.18 -3.51 -20.14
N GLN A 399 -31.28 -3.78 -19.20
CA GLN A 399 -30.32 -2.82 -18.67
C GLN A 399 -29.00 -3.53 -18.45
N LEU A 400 -27.89 -2.85 -18.71
CA LEU A 400 -26.55 -3.33 -18.38
C LEU A 400 -26.00 -2.49 -17.23
N THR A 401 -25.38 -3.17 -16.26
CA THR A 401 -24.49 -2.55 -15.29
C THR A 401 -23.06 -2.99 -15.60
N ILE A 402 -22.17 -2.03 -15.80
CA ILE A 402 -20.73 -2.28 -15.99
C ILE A 402 -19.98 -1.84 -14.74
N ARG A 403 -19.02 -2.65 -14.30
CA ARG A 403 -18.11 -2.30 -13.21
C ARG A 403 -16.64 -2.39 -13.65
N PHE A 404 -15.87 -1.38 -13.27
CA PHE A 404 -14.44 -1.23 -13.54
C PHE A 404 -13.86 -0.30 -12.46
N ASP A 405 -12.58 -0.44 -12.13
CA ASP A 405 -11.93 0.35 -11.07
C ASP A 405 -12.79 0.44 -9.78
N SER A 406 -13.16 1.66 -9.37
CA SER A 406 -14.07 2.00 -8.28
C SER A 406 -15.47 2.42 -8.76
N CYS A 407 -15.80 2.09 -10.01
CA CYS A 407 -16.98 2.54 -10.72
C CYS A 407 -18.01 1.45 -10.97
N GLU A 408 -19.28 1.84 -10.85
CA GLU A 408 -20.45 1.11 -11.30
C GLU A 408 -21.30 2.08 -12.11
N VAL A 409 -21.58 1.75 -13.37
CA VAL A 409 -22.34 2.60 -14.29
C VAL A 409 -23.42 1.78 -14.99
N LYS A 410 -24.62 2.34 -15.09
CA LYS A 410 -25.77 1.71 -15.75
C LYS A 410 -25.98 2.28 -17.14
N SER A 411 -26.36 1.43 -18.08
CA SER A 411 -26.79 1.85 -19.43
C SER A 411 -28.17 2.50 -19.43
N ASN A 412 -28.55 3.03 -20.59
CA ASN A 412 -29.95 3.28 -20.93
C ASN A 412 -30.79 1.99 -20.82
N LEU A 413 -32.11 2.15 -20.70
CA LEU A 413 -33.06 1.04 -20.82
C LEU A 413 -33.35 0.76 -22.30
N LEU A 414 -33.36 -0.51 -22.68
CA LEU A 414 -33.69 -0.97 -24.03
C LEU A 414 -34.89 -1.91 -23.99
N LEU A 415 -35.97 -1.54 -24.67
CA LEU A 415 -37.10 -2.44 -24.88
C LEU A 415 -36.81 -3.31 -26.11
N VAL A 416 -36.78 -4.62 -25.92
CA VAL A 416 -36.71 -5.61 -27.01
C VAL A 416 -38.08 -6.25 -27.16
N ASP A 417 -38.57 -6.30 -28.40
CA ASP A 417 -39.81 -6.99 -28.78
C ASP A 417 -39.51 -7.88 -30.00
N ASN A 418 -39.35 -9.17 -29.73
CA ASN A 418 -39.10 -10.20 -30.73
C ASN A 418 -40.35 -11.04 -30.95
N ASP A 419 -40.72 -11.22 -32.21
CA ASP A 419 -41.91 -12.00 -32.60
C ASP A 419 -41.69 -13.52 -32.49
N SER A 420 -40.43 -13.97 -32.39
CA SER A 420 -40.07 -15.39 -32.37
C SER A 420 -38.86 -15.68 -31.50
N TYR A 421 -38.94 -16.77 -30.72
CA TYR A 421 -37.82 -17.33 -29.95
C TYR A 421 -37.16 -18.48 -30.72
N SER A 422 -35.82 -18.45 -30.87
CA SER A 422 -35.04 -19.54 -31.47
C SER A 422 -33.90 -19.99 -30.55
N ILE A 423 -33.08 -20.94 -30.99
CA ILE A 423 -31.82 -21.30 -30.35
C ILE A 423 -30.72 -21.04 -31.37
N ASP A 424 -29.68 -20.30 -31.01
CA ASP A 424 -28.58 -20.02 -31.93
C ASP A 424 -27.54 -21.14 -31.88
N LEU A 425 -27.21 -21.68 -33.05
CA LEU A 425 -26.32 -22.82 -33.23
C LEU A 425 -25.23 -22.50 -34.26
N PHE A 426 -23.98 -22.51 -33.84
CA PHE A 426 -22.86 -22.26 -34.75
C PHE A 426 -21.53 -22.90 -34.31
N PRO A 427 -20.63 -23.22 -35.25
CA PRO A 427 -20.87 -23.21 -36.68
C PRO A 427 -21.88 -24.30 -37.07
N ASN A 428 -22.74 -24.01 -38.04
CA ASN A 428 -23.65 -24.99 -38.62
C ASN A 428 -23.48 -24.94 -40.15
N PRO A 429 -22.77 -25.91 -40.75
CA PRO A 429 -22.39 -27.22 -40.19
C PRO A 429 -21.27 -27.18 -39.14
N ALA A 430 -21.36 -28.05 -38.13
CA ALA A 430 -20.37 -28.26 -37.06
C ALA A 430 -19.40 -29.41 -37.40
N SER A 431 -18.23 -29.44 -36.78
CA SER A 431 -17.21 -30.48 -36.99
C SER A 431 -16.89 -31.25 -35.71
N SER A 432 -16.46 -30.55 -34.66
CA SER A 432 -16.08 -31.11 -33.36
C SER A 432 -16.72 -30.37 -32.20
N GLU A 433 -17.06 -29.10 -32.40
CA GLU A 433 -17.67 -28.22 -31.41
C GLU A 433 -18.91 -27.55 -32.00
N LEU A 434 -19.91 -27.32 -31.15
CA LEU A 434 -21.13 -26.60 -31.46
C LEU A 434 -21.42 -25.61 -30.32
N ASN A 435 -21.37 -24.32 -30.62
CA ASN A 435 -21.85 -23.30 -29.69
C ASN A 435 -23.37 -23.30 -29.69
N VAL A 436 -23.94 -23.30 -28.49
CA VAL A 436 -25.38 -23.25 -28.25
C VAL A 436 -25.66 -22.03 -27.41
N GLN A 437 -26.50 -21.14 -27.95
CA GLN A 437 -26.83 -19.86 -27.33
C GLN A 437 -28.34 -19.66 -27.25
N PHE A 438 -28.84 -19.35 -26.06
CA PHE A 438 -30.25 -18.97 -25.82
C PHE A 438 -30.40 -18.24 -24.48
N LEU A 439 -31.54 -17.58 -24.28
CA LEU A 439 -31.86 -16.83 -23.07
C LEU A 439 -33.14 -17.35 -22.41
N ILE A 440 -33.16 -17.47 -21.08
CA ILE A 440 -34.33 -17.85 -20.28
C ILE A 440 -34.72 -16.68 -19.37
N ASP A 441 -35.95 -16.16 -19.53
CA ASP A 441 -36.45 -14.97 -18.82
C ASP A 441 -36.84 -15.23 -17.36
N LYS A 442 -37.27 -16.46 -17.05
CA LYS A 442 -37.79 -16.85 -15.74
C LYS A 442 -37.15 -18.14 -15.26
N GLN A 443 -36.84 -18.16 -13.96
CA GLN A 443 -36.29 -19.31 -13.28
C GLN A 443 -37.16 -20.55 -13.45
N GLN A 444 -36.60 -21.61 -14.02
CA GLN A 444 -37.29 -22.87 -14.29
C GLN A 444 -36.34 -24.04 -14.52
N ASP A 445 -36.84 -25.26 -14.40
CA ASP A 445 -36.13 -26.45 -14.86
C ASP A 445 -36.08 -26.47 -16.39
N ILE A 446 -34.91 -26.75 -16.96
CA ILE A 446 -34.72 -26.92 -18.41
C ILE A 446 -33.99 -28.23 -18.74
N SER A 447 -34.28 -28.76 -19.92
CA SER A 447 -33.55 -29.90 -20.49
C SER A 447 -33.11 -29.60 -21.91
N ILE A 448 -31.83 -29.85 -22.20
CA ILE A 448 -31.25 -29.76 -23.55
C ILE A 448 -30.99 -31.18 -24.04
N ASN A 449 -31.69 -31.61 -25.08
CA ASN A 449 -31.57 -32.93 -25.67
C ASN A 449 -31.05 -32.82 -27.11
N ILE A 450 -30.12 -33.68 -27.50
CA ILE A 450 -29.68 -33.84 -28.89
C ILE A 450 -30.21 -35.17 -29.42
N TYR A 451 -30.91 -35.14 -30.54
CA TYR A 451 -31.50 -36.29 -31.22
C TYR A 451 -30.84 -36.54 -32.58
N ASN A 452 -30.65 -37.82 -32.95
CA ASN A 452 -30.35 -38.19 -34.33
C ASN A 452 -31.64 -38.24 -35.20
N THR A 453 -31.51 -38.50 -36.51
CA THR A 453 -32.69 -38.52 -37.41
C THR A 453 -33.70 -39.64 -37.14
N ILE A 454 -33.31 -40.64 -36.35
CA ILE A 454 -34.17 -41.77 -35.93
C ILE A 454 -34.89 -41.45 -34.59
N GLY A 455 -34.63 -40.28 -33.99
CA GLY A 455 -35.27 -39.84 -32.75
C GLY A 455 -34.65 -40.39 -31.47
N GLN A 456 -33.43 -40.96 -31.53
CA GLN A 456 -32.69 -41.38 -30.33
C GLN A 456 -31.97 -40.20 -29.70
N VAL A 457 -32.08 -40.05 -28.37
CA VAL A 457 -31.31 -39.06 -27.60
C VAL A 457 -29.85 -39.51 -27.53
N VAL A 458 -28.94 -38.73 -28.11
CA VAL A 458 -27.50 -39.00 -28.09
C VAL A 458 -26.75 -38.20 -27.02
N LYS A 459 -27.33 -37.09 -26.55
CA LYS A 459 -26.82 -36.27 -25.44
C LYS A 459 -27.99 -35.61 -24.72
N GLN A 460 -27.93 -35.54 -23.40
CA GLN A 460 -28.93 -34.89 -22.56
C GLN A 460 -28.24 -34.12 -21.43
N LEU A 461 -28.63 -32.87 -21.26
CA LEU A 461 -28.19 -31.98 -20.17
C LEU A 461 -29.44 -31.48 -19.44
N ASN A 462 -29.44 -31.54 -18.11
CA ASN A 462 -30.56 -31.10 -17.28
C ASN A 462 -30.07 -30.06 -16.29
N TYR A 463 -30.77 -28.93 -16.23
CA TYR A 463 -30.49 -27.85 -15.29
C TYR A 463 -31.74 -27.59 -14.47
N LYS A 464 -31.55 -27.52 -13.15
CA LYS A 464 -32.63 -27.13 -12.23
C LYS A 464 -32.58 -25.65 -11.95
N ASP A 465 -33.74 -25.04 -11.80
CA ASP A 465 -33.86 -23.65 -11.37
C ASP A 465 -33.00 -22.67 -12.21
N PHE A 466 -32.91 -22.92 -13.53
CA PHE A 466 -32.10 -22.14 -14.46
C PHE A 466 -32.82 -20.85 -14.88
N SER A 467 -32.07 -19.76 -14.91
CA SER A 467 -32.48 -18.46 -15.47
C SER A 467 -31.28 -17.77 -16.09
N GLY A 468 -31.52 -16.95 -17.12
CA GLY A 468 -30.48 -16.18 -17.76
C GLY A 468 -29.93 -16.82 -19.03
N GLN A 469 -28.75 -16.36 -19.44
CA GLN A 469 -28.11 -16.75 -20.69
C GLN A 469 -27.42 -18.09 -20.58
N TYR A 470 -27.66 -18.95 -21.57
CA TYR A 470 -26.85 -20.11 -21.85
C TYR A 470 -25.95 -19.79 -23.04
N ASN A 471 -24.64 -19.87 -22.86
CA ASN A 471 -23.64 -19.58 -23.89
C ASN A 471 -22.45 -20.53 -23.71
N GLU A 472 -22.62 -21.76 -24.19
CA GLU A 472 -21.64 -22.84 -23.95
C GLU A 472 -21.30 -23.56 -25.25
N THR A 473 -20.06 -24.06 -25.31
CA THR A 473 -19.58 -24.90 -26.40
C THR A 473 -19.78 -26.36 -26.05
N LEU A 474 -20.56 -27.08 -26.87
CA LEU A 474 -20.76 -28.52 -26.73
C LEU A 474 -19.76 -29.28 -27.60
N ASP A 475 -18.99 -30.18 -26.97
CA ASP A 475 -18.23 -31.21 -27.69
C ASP A 475 -19.20 -32.21 -28.35
N VAL A 476 -19.09 -32.28 -29.67
CA VAL A 476 -19.85 -33.14 -30.58
C VAL A 476 -18.93 -34.04 -31.42
N SER A 477 -17.63 -34.07 -31.13
CA SER A 477 -16.61 -34.82 -31.88
C SER A 477 -16.80 -36.33 -31.86
N THR A 478 -17.52 -36.86 -30.88
CA THR A 478 -17.81 -38.29 -30.71
C THR A 478 -19.07 -38.73 -31.46
N LEU A 479 -19.86 -37.80 -32.00
CA LEU A 479 -21.07 -38.10 -32.75
C LEU A 479 -20.73 -38.42 -34.20
N SER A 480 -21.50 -39.33 -34.81
CA SER A 480 -21.30 -39.72 -36.22
C SER A 480 -21.76 -38.61 -37.17
N LYS A 481 -21.13 -38.50 -38.34
CA LYS A 481 -21.49 -37.55 -39.40
C LYS A 481 -22.94 -37.72 -39.89
N GLU A 482 -23.84 -36.90 -39.37
CA GLU A 482 -25.27 -36.94 -39.68
C GLU A 482 -25.94 -35.58 -39.40
N VAL A 483 -27.26 -35.51 -39.63
CA VAL A 483 -28.11 -34.41 -39.17
C VAL A 483 -28.59 -34.71 -37.76
N TYR A 484 -28.53 -33.71 -36.88
CA TYR A 484 -29.02 -33.78 -35.52
C TYR A 484 -30.01 -32.65 -35.24
N PHE A 485 -30.87 -32.88 -34.26
CA PHE A 485 -31.79 -31.87 -33.74
C PHE A 485 -31.47 -31.63 -32.28
N ILE A 486 -31.20 -30.39 -31.91
CA ILE A 486 -31.12 -29.99 -30.51
C ILE A 486 -32.49 -29.45 -30.09
N GLN A 487 -32.93 -29.86 -28.91
CA GLN A 487 -34.22 -29.51 -28.37
C GLN A 487 -34.04 -28.94 -26.97
N LEU A 488 -34.48 -27.70 -26.78
CA LEU A 488 -34.61 -27.06 -25.49
C LEU A 488 -36.03 -27.22 -24.99
N ILE A 489 -36.20 -27.93 -23.88
CA ILE A 489 -37.47 -28.14 -23.20
C ILE A 489 -37.53 -27.19 -22.01
N THR A 490 -38.55 -26.33 -22.00
CA THR A 490 -38.85 -25.37 -20.93
C THR A 490 -40.28 -25.58 -20.43
N GLN A 491 -40.68 -24.87 -19.36
CA GLN A 491 -42.08 -24.85 -18.90
C GLN A 491 -43.01 -24.18 -19.92
N ASN A 492 -42.49 -23.28 -20.75
CA ASN A 492 -43.26 -22.48 -21.71
C ASN A 492 -43.39 -23.14 -23.08
N GLY A 493 -42.55 -24.14 -23.40
CA GLY A 493 -42.59 -24.81 -24.69
C GLY A 493 -41.37 -25.66 -24.98
N ILE A 494 -41.35 -26.19 -26.20
CA ILE A 494 -40.25 -27.01 -26.72
C ILE A 494 -39.73 -26.32 -27.98
N TYR A 495 -38.46 -25.93 -27.97
CA TYR A 495 -37.79 -25.27 -29.08
C TYR A 495 -36.82 -26.26 -29.71
N THR A 496 -36.85 -26.40 -31.03
CA THR A 496 -36.04 -27.41 -31.74
C THR A 496 -35.33 -26.77 -32.90
N GLU A 497 -34.01 -26.96 -32.96
CA GLU A 497 -33.16 -26.45 -34.03
C GLU A 497 -32.31 -27.56 -34.64
N LYS A 498 -32.02 -27.42 -35.94
CA LYS A 498 -31.32 -28.45 -36.73
C LYS A 498 -29.87 -28.05 -36.95
N PHE A 499 -28.94 -28.97 -36.69
CA PHE A 499 -27.54 -28.82 -37.09
C PHE A 499 -27.00 -30.03 -37.84
N VAL A 500 -25.95 -29.81 -38.64
CA VAL A 500 -25.31 -30.84 -39.45
C VAL A 500 -23.88 -31.06 -38.96
N LEU A 501 -23.50 -32.31 -38.70
CA LEU A 501 -22.10 -32.68 -38.44
C LEU A 501 -21.41 -33.09 -39.74
N THR A 502 -20.17 -32.64 -39.91
CA THR A 502 -19.40 -32.81 -41.16
C THR A 502 -18.14 -33.65 -41.04
N ASN A 503 -17.66 -33.88 -39.82
CA ASN A 503 -16.48 -34.70 -39.55
C ASN A 503 -16.86 -36.14 -39.23
#